data_AF-A0A7V8XZE4-F1
#
_entry.id   AF-A0A7V8XZE4-F1
#
_cell.length_a   1.000
_cell.length_b   1.000
_cell.length_c   1.000
_cell.angle_alpha   90.00
_cell.angle_beta   90.00
_cell.angle_gamma   90.00
#
_symmetry.space_group_name_H-M   'P 1'
#
loop_
_entity.id
_entity.type
_entity.pdbx_description
1 polymer ?
#
loop_
_entity_poly.entity_id
_entity_poly.type
_entity_poly.pdbx_seq_one_letter_code
_entity_poly.pdbx_strand_id
1 'polypeptide(L)' 'MLLADVVAASGTVAATRSRRAKIDALVALLRGLAPAEVAPAVAWLAGEPRQG' A
#
# COMPACT_ATOMS: atom_id res chain seq x y z
N MET A 1 2.84 11.58 -0.78
CA MET A 1 3.61 10.32 -0.94
C MET A 1 3.88 10.06 -2.43
N LEU A 2 4.97 9.36 -2.79
CA LEU A 2 5.28 9.01 -4.19
C LEU A 2 4.73 7.62 -4.53
N LEU A 3 4.37 7.36 -5.81
CA LEU A 3 3.93 6.03 -6.26
C LEU A 3 4.93 4.91 -5.90
N ALA A 4 6.23 5.23 -5.84
CA ALA A 4 7.29 4.31 -5.45
C ALA A 4 7.06 3.67 -4.08
N ASP A 5 6.44 4.38 -3.14
CA ASP A 5 6.17 3.87 -1.79
C ASP A 5 5.11 2.76 -1.80
N VAL A 6 4.08 2.90 -2.65
CA VAL A 6 3.07 1.84 -2.87
C VAL A 6 3.71 0.60 -3.52
N VAL A 7 4.58 0.81 -4.51
CA VAL A 7 5.28 -0.27 -5.21
C VAL A 7 6.20 -1.02 -4.25
N ALA A 8 6.95 -0.32 -3.40
CA ALA A 8 7.81 -0.93 -2.39
C ALA A 8 7.02 -1.76 -1.37
N ALA A 9 5.89 -1.23 -0.87
CA ALA A 9 5.00 -1.97 0.02
C ALA A 9 4.43 -3.22 -0.65
N SER A 10 3.97 -3.10 -1.91
CA SER A 10 3.46 -4.23 -2.70
C SER A 10 4.53 -5.32 -2.91
N GLY A 11 5.76 -4.92 -3.23
CA GLY A 11 6.90 -5.85 -3.34
C GLY A 11 7.21 -6.58 -2.03
N THR A 12 7.16 -5.86 -0.90
CA THR A 12 7.34 -6.45 0.44
C THR A 12 6.26 -7.49 0.75
N VAL A 13 5.00 -7.16 0.44
CA VAL A 13 3.86 -8.07 0.61
C VAL A 13 3.99 -9.32 -0.26
N ALA A 14 4.45 -9.17 -1.51
CA ALA A 14 4.63 -10.29 -2.43
C ALA A 14 5.79 -11.21 -2.02
N ALA A 15 6.84 -10.67 -1.41
CA ALA A 15 8.06 -11.41 -1.05
C ALA A 15 7.91 -12.30 0.20
N THR A 16 6.82 -12.17 0.98
CA THR A 16 6.64 -12.89 2.24
C THR A 16 5.36 -13.72 2.29
N ARG A 17 5.41 -14.86 3.00
CA ARG A 17 4.22 -15.65 3.37
C ARG A 17 3.63 -15.26 4.73
N SER A 18 4.37 -14.51 5.56
CA SER A 18 3.89 -14.12 6.89
C SER A 18 2.79 -13.07 6.78
N ARG A 19 1.57 -13.43 7.19
CA ARG A 19 0.44 -12.49 7.24
C ARG A 19 0.75 -11.28 8.14
N ARG A 20 1.49 -11.48 9.23
CA ARG A 20 1.92 -10.41 10.14
C ARG A 20 2.81 -9.41 9.41
N ALA A 21 3.84 -9.89 8.69
CA ALA A 21 4.75 -9.03 7.95
C ALA A 21 4.02 -8.22 6.86
N LYS A 22 3.02 -8.82 6.20
CA LYS A 22 2.16 -8.09 5.24
C LYS A 22 1.40 -6.95 5.93
N ILE A 23 0.78 -7.23 7.07
CA ILE A 23 0.05 -6.22 7.86
C ILE A 23 1.00 -5.09 8.27
N ASP A 24 2.18 -5.42 8.78
CA ASP A 24 3.14 -4.42 9.24
C ASP A 24 3.60 -3.50 8.09
N ALA A 25 3.84 -4.05 6.89
CA ALA A 25 4.18 -3.27 5.70
C ALA A 25 3.04 -2.34 5.26
N LEU A 26 1.80 -2.84 5.25
CA LEU A 26 0.63 -2.02 4.90
C LEU A 26 0.39 -0.92 5.94
N VAL A 27 0.52 -1.22 7.22
CA VAL A 27 0.37 -0.24 8.31
C VAL A 27 1.44 0.85 8.21
N ALA A 28 2.70 0.48 7.92
CA ALA A 28 3.78 1.45 7.76
C ALA A 28 3.48 2.43 6.62
N LEU A 29 3.03 1.93 5.46
CA LEU A 29 2.61 2.77 4.34
C LEU A 29 1.44 3.69 4.72
N LEU A 30 0.35 3.13 5.26
CA LEU A 30 -0.89 3.86 5.54
C LEU A 30 -0.70 4.97 6.58
N ARG A 31 0.21 4.80 7.55
CA ARG A 31 0.52 5.85 8.54
C ARG A 31 1.23 7.07 7.93
N GLY A 32 1.89 6.90 6.79
CA GLY A 32 2.58 7.98 6.09
C GLY A 32 1.71 8.76 5.11
N LEU A 33 0.43 8.37 4.95
CA LEU A 33 -0.48 8.98 3.99
C LEU A 33 -1.23 10.17 4.60
N ALA A 34 -1.40 11.23 3.82
CA ALA A 34 -2.44 12.20 4.08
C ALA A 34 -3.83 11.55 3.90
N PRO A 35 -4.89 12.03 4.58
CA PRO A 35 -6.22 11.44 4.48
C PRO A 35 -6.74 11.29 3.04
N ALA A 36 -6.45 12.26 2.17
CA ALA A 36 -6.85 12.21 0.75
C ALA A 36 -6.09 11.16 -0.07
N GLU A 37 -4.93 10.71 0.39
CA GLU A 37 -4.08 9.72 -0.30
C GLU A 37 -4.45 8.27 0.05
N VAL A 38 -5.20 8.06 1.14
CA VAL A 38 -5.57 6.70 1.61
C VAL A 38 -6.39 5.95 0.58
N ALA A 39 -7.49 6.55 0.12
CA ALA A 39 -8.36 5.91 -0.85
C ALA A 39 -7.62 5.51 -2.14
N PRO A 40 -6.78 6.36 -2.78
CA PRO A 40 -6.10 5.96 -4.00
C PRO A 40 -5.02 4.91 -3.74
N ALA A 41 -4.25 5.01 -2.65
CA ALA A 41 -3.26 3.99 -2.32
C ALA A 41 -3.89 2.61 -2.13
N VAL A 42 -5.03 2.53 -1.43
CA VAL A 42 -5.76 1.26 -1.24
C VAL A 42 -6.28 0.71 -2.57
N ALA A 43 -6.85 1.55 -3.44
CA ALA A 43 -7.30 1.14 -4.77
C ALA A 43 -6.18 0.54 -5.63
N TRP A 44 -4.98 1.15 -5.61
CA TRP A 44 -3.79 0.60 -6.27
C TRP A 44 -3.36 -0.74 -5.68
N LEU A 45 -3.33 -0.87 -4.35
CA LEU A 45 -2.94 -2.13 -3.67
C LEU A 45 -3.94 -3.27 -3.90
N ALA A 46 -5.23 -2.95 -4.06
CA ALA A 46 -6.28 -3.91 -4.35
C ALA A 46 -6.33 -4.33 -5.82
N GLY A 47 -5.61 -3.65 -6.72
CA GLY A 47 -5.74 -3.86 -8.16
C GLY A 47 -7.02 -3.27 -8.76
N GLU A 48 -7.65 -2.32 -8.06
CA GLU A 48 -8.89 -1.65 -8.45
C GLU A 48 -8.68 -0.13 -8.59
N PRO A 49 -7.71 0.34 -9.43
CA PRO A 49 -7.45 1.76 -9.55
C PRO A 49 -8.68 2.49 -10.10
N ARG A 50 -9.10 3.53 -9.38
CA ARG A 50 -10.23 4.36 -9.79
C ARG A 50 -9.80 5.24 -10.97
N GLN A 51 -10.62 5.25 -12.02
CA GLN A 51 -10.58 6.30 -13.03
C GLN A 51 -10.96 7.61 -12.34
N GLY A 52 -10.22 8.68 -12.62
CA GLY A 52 -10.37 10.00 -11.97
C GLY A 52 -11.72 10.64 -12.22
#